data_AF-A0A316G4M1-F1
#
_entry.id   AF-A0A316G4M1-F1
#
_cell.length_a   1.000
_cell.length_b   1.000
_cell.length_c   1.000
_cell.angle_alpha   90.00
_cell.angle_beta   90.00
_cell.angle_gamma   90.00
#
_symmetry.space_group_name_H-M   'P 1'
#
loop_
_entity.id
_entity.type
_entity.pdbx_description
1 polymer ?
#
loop_
_entity_poly.entity_id
_entity_poly.type
_entity_poly.pdbx_seq_one_letter_code
_entity_poly.pdbx_strand_id
1 'polypeptide(L)'
;MTSTLSRHMKPAHKAASRALGYALTLDDMEGWEAFSALIEARLSERERAGLAFAALRSQSETHAAWTAEAAVNDVAPPEVPTILDTPTGRAVMIEWREKRDAKERREVSA
;
A
#
# COMPACT_ATOMS: atom_id res chain seq x y z
N MET A 1 1.84 18.95 20.16
CA MET A 1 0.47 19.34 19.76
C MET A 1 -0.27 18.09 19.29
N THR A 2 -1.34 17.67 19.95
CA THR A 2 -2.19 16.56 19.47
C THR A 2 -3.22 17.12 18.49
N SER A 3 -3.19 16.66 17.23
CA SER A 3 -4.20 17.01 16.22
C SER A 3 -5.62 16.71 16.74
N THR A 4 -6.60 17.56 16.43
CA THR A 4 -8.01 17.39 16.81
C THR A 4 -8.53 16.00 16.44
N LEU A 5 -8.11 15.46 15.29
CA LEU A 5 -8.45 14.10 14.83
C LEU A 5 -8.02 13.02 15.84
N SER A 6 -6.84 13.18 16.44
CA SER A 6 -6.30 12.22 17.40
C SER A 6 -7.11 12.12 18.71
N ARG A 7 -7.95 13.12 19.01
CA ARG A 7 -8.84 13.12 20.18
C ARG A 7 -10.08 12.26 19.96
N HIS A 8 -10.50 12.09 18.70
CA HIS A 8 -11.71 11.35 18.32
C HIS A 8 -11.42 9.94 17.79
N MET A 9 -10.18 9.64 17.40
CA MET A 9 -9.79 8.29 16.98
C MET A 9 -9.79 7.29 18.15
N LYS A 10 -10.32 6.09 17.89
CA LYS A 10 -10.19 4.96 18.82
C LYS A 10 -8.70 4.64 19.03
N PRO A 11 -8.30 4.14 20.23
CA PRO A 11 -6.93 3.74 20.48
C PRO A 11 -6.37 2.75 19.46
N ALA A 12 -7.19 1.78 19.02
CA ALA A 12 -6.84 0.82 17.97
C ALA A 12 -6.51 1.48 16.63
N HIS A 13 -7.35 2.42 16.18
CA HIS A 13 -7.12 3.18 14.94
C HIS A 13 -5.85 4.02 15.02
N LYS A 14 -5.61 4.66 16.17
CA LYS A 14 -4.41 5.45 16.41
C LYS A 14 -3.14 4.60 16.39
N ALA A 15 -3.20 3.37 16.92
CA ALA A 15 -2.10 2.41 16.83
C ALA A 15 -1.84 1.99 15.38
N ALA A 16 -2.89 1.61 14.64
CA ALA A 16 -2.79 1.22 13.24
C ALA A 16 -2.22 2.34 12.36
N SER A 17 -2.68 3.59 12.52
CA SER A 17 -2.14 4.73 11.74
C SER A 17 -0.67 5.00 12.02
N ARG A 18 -0.21 4.79 13.26
CA ARG A 18 1.22 4.93 13.60
C ARG A 18 2.04 3.80 13.03
N ALA A 19 1.57 2.56 13.16
CA ALA A 19 2.24 1.39 12.64
C ALA A 19 2.38 1.46 11.11
N LEU A 20 1.34 1.94 10.41
CA LEU A 20 1.41 2.21 8.98
C LEU A 20 2.50 3.24 8.66
N GLY A 21 2.60 4.31 9.45
CA GLY A 21 3.68 5.29 9.31
C GLY A 21 5.08 4.67 9.46
N TYR A 22 5.26 3.75 10.41
CA TYR A 22 6.53 3.02 10.55
C TYR A 22 6.81 2.08 9.38
N ALA A 23 5.83 1.27 8.97
CA ALA A 23 5.98 0.36 7.83
C ALA A 23 6.37 1.12 6.55
N LEU A 24 5.73 2.26 6.29
CA LEU A 24 6.07 3.13 5.16
C LEU A 24 7.45 3.80 5.30
N THR A 25 7.92 4.04 6.52
CA THR A 25 9.23 4.69 6.75
C THR A 25 10.38 3.70 6.59
N LEU A 26 10.19 2.46 7.03
CA LEU A 26 11.19 1.39 6.90
C LEU A 26 11.21 0.81 5.47
N ASP A 27 10.02 0.68 4.86
CA ASP A 27 9.82 0.10 3.52
C ASP A 27 10.52 -1.24 3.28
N ASP A 28 10.59 -2.06 4.34
CA ASP A 28 11.13 -3.41 4.30
C ASP A 28 10.04 -4.44 4.66
N MET A 29 10.33 -5.71 4.36
CA MET A 29 9.40 -6.81 4.59
C MET A 29 9.05 -6.96 6.08
N GLU A 30 10.03 -6.77 6.97
CA GLU A 30 9.85 -6.89 8.42
C GLU A 30 8.89 -5.81 8.96
N GLY A 31 8.99 -4.57 8.49
CA GLY A 31 8.09 -3.48 8.85
C GLY A 31 6.64 -3.75 8.41
N TRP A 32 6.45 -4.30 7.20
CA TRP A 32 5.13 -4.68 6.69
C TRP A 32 4.55 -5.92 7.41
N GLU A 33 5.38 -6.89 7.78
CA GLU A 33 4.97 -8.06 8.56
C GLU A 33 4.53 -7.65 9.98
N ALA A 34 5.31 -6.81 10.65
CA ALA A 34 4.96 -6.24 11.95
C ALA A 34 3.65 -5.42 11.88
N PHE A 35 3.43 -4.69 10.79
CA PHE A 35 2.17 -3.99 10.55
C PHE A 35 0.99 -4.96 10.41
N SER A 36 1.15 -6.04 9.65
CA SER A 36 0.13 -7.09 9.48
C SER A 36 -0.31 -7.68 10.84
N ALA A 37 0.66 -8.11 11.66
CA ALA A 37 0.38 -8.64 13.00
C ALA A 37 -0.32 -7.60 13.91
N LEU A 38 0.06 -6.33 13.81
CA LEU A 38 -0.56 -5.27 14.61
C LEU A 38 -2.01 -5.01 14.19
N ILE A 39 -2.32 -4.92 12.89
CA ILE A 39 -3.69 -4.71 12.43
C ILE A 39 -4.57 -5.92 12.69
N GLU A 40 -4.02 -7.14 12.68
CA GLU A 40 -4.72 -8.34 13.12
C GLU A 40 -5.16 -8.24 14.59
N ALA A 41 -4.23 -7.86 15.46
CA ALA A 41 -4.50 -7.75 16.91
C ALA A 41 -5.39 -6.57 17.31
N ARG A 42 -5.53 -5.54 16.46
CA ARG A 42 -6.17 -4.26 16.84
C ARG A 42 -7.40 -3.90 16.04
N LEU A 43 -7.48 -4.28 14.77
CA LEU A 43 -8.61 -3.95 13.91
C LEU A 43 -9.58 -5.13 13.83
N SER A 44 -10.85 -4.83 13.60
CA SER A 44 -11.84 -5.86 13.26
C SER A 44 -11.57 -6.43 11.86
N GLU A 45 -12.06 -7.64 11.61
CA GLU A 45 -11.98 -8.28 10.29
C GLU A 45 -12.57 -7.38 9.18
N ARG A 46 -13.70 -6.72 9.45
CA ARG A 46 -14.32 -5.76 8.52
C ARG A 46 -13.40 -4.59 8.19
N GLU A 47 -12.71 -4.03 9.17
CA GLU A 47 -11.77 -2.92 8.97
C GLU A 47 -10.54 -3.35 8.16
N ARG A 48 -10.00 -4.55 8.42
CA ARG A 48 -8.90 -5.12 7.63
C ARG A 48 -9.31 -5.41 6.19
N ALA A 49 -10.49 -6.00 5.98
CA ALA A 49 -11.02 -6.24 4.64
C ALA A 49 -11.22 -4.93 3.86
N GLY A 50 -11.73 -3.88 4.52
CA GLY A 50 -11.85 -2.55 3.93
C GLY A 50 -10.51 -1.94 3.55
N LEU A 51 -9.49 -2.10 4.41
CA LEU A 51 -8.12 -1.66 4.13
C LEU A 51 -7.51 -2.39 2.93
N ALA A 52 -7.60 -3.72 2.91
CA ALA A 52 -7.09 -4.55 1.81
C ALA A 52 -7.79 -4.19 0.48
N PHE A 53 -9.11 -4.05 0.49
CA PHE A 53 -9.87 -3.64 -0.68
C PHE A 53 -9.44 -2.26 -1.19
N ALA A 54 -9.28 -1.27 -0.31
CA ALA A 54 -8.82 0.06 -0.70
C ALA A 54 -7.39 0.05 -1.26
N ALA A 55 -6.50 -0.75 -0.67
CA ALA A 55 -5.12 -0.91 -1.13
C ALA A 55 -5.02 -1.60 -2.49
N LEU A 56 -5.87 -2.60 -2.78
CA LEU A 56 -5.93 -3.24 -4.09
C LEU A 56 -6.53 -2.31 -5.15
N ARG A 57 -7.57 -1.54 -4.79
CA ARG A 57 -8.23 -0.59 -5.71
C ARG A 57 -7.37 0.58 -6.14
N SER A 58 -6.29 0.89 -5.41
CA SER A 58 -5.35 1.94 -5.79
C SER A 58 -4.27 1.48 -6.77
N GLN A 59 -4.21 0.18 -7.07
CA GLN A 59 -3.24 -0.42 -8.00
C GLN A 59 -3.82 -0.57 -9.42
N SER A 60 -2.96 -0.87 -10.39
CA SER A 60 -3.42 -1.36 -11.70
C SER A 60 -4.05 -2.75 -11.55
N GLU A 61 -4.93 -3.12 -12.48
CA GLU A 61 -5.64 -4.42 -12.46
C GLU A 61 -4.68 -5.61 -12.34
N THR A 62 -3.59 -5.61 -13.10
CA THR A 62 -2.57 -6.67 -13.07
C THR A 62 -1.86 -6.74 -11.71
N HIS A 63 -1.42 -5.60 -11.15
CA HIS A 63 -0.74 -5.61 -9.84
C HIS A 63 -1.69 -5.99 -8.71
N ALA A 64 -2.94 -5.55 -8.77
CA ALA A 64 -3.95 -5.93 -7.78
C ALA A 64 -4.17 -7.45 -7.79
N ALA A 65 -4.27 -8.07 -8.98
CA ALA A 65 -4.41 -9.51 -9.12
C ALA A 65 -3.20 -10.27 -8.54
N TRP A 66 -1.98 -9.88 -8.92
CA TRP A 66 -0.75 -10.50 -8.40
C TRP A 66 -0.58 -10.32 -6.89
N THR A 67 -0.86 -9.12 -6.37
CA THR A 67 -0.80 -8.84 -4.92
C THR A 67 -1.79 -9.69 -4.15
N ALA A 68 -3.02 -9.84 -4.66
CA ALA A 68 -4.03 -10.68 -4.04
C ALA A 68 -3.65 -12.16 -4.07
N GLU A 69 -3.18 -12.67 -5.21
CA GLU A 69 -2.74 -14.06 -5.36
C GLU A 69 -1.57 -14.39 -4.43
N ALA A 70 -0.58 -13.50 -4.36
CA ALA A 70 0.55 -13.62 -3.46
C ALA A 70 0.15 -13.67 -1.99
N ALA A 71 -0.71 -12.74 -1.55
CA ALA A 71 -1.17 -12.67 -0.17
C ALA A 71 -1.99 -13.90 0.24
N VAL A 72 -2.74 -14.51 -0.69
CA VAL A 72 -3.55 -15.70 -0.42
C VAL A 72 -2.72 -16.98 -0.39
N ASN A 73 -1.73 -17.10 -1.28
CA ASN A 73 -0.96 -18.32 -1.43
C ASN A 73 0.36 -18.32 -0.63
N ASP A 74 0.64 -17.24 0.11
CA ASP A 74 1.93 -17.03 0.80
C ASP A 74 3.13 -17.16 -0.14
N VAL A 75 2.95 -16.65 -1.36
CA VAL A 75 3.98 -16.63 -2.41
C VAL A 75 4.40 -15.19 -2.60
N ALA A 76 5.70 -14.90 -2.57
CA ALA A 76 6.19 -13.57 -2.92
C ALA A 76 5.67 -13.19 -4.33
N PRO A 77 4.96 -12.05 -4.48
CA PRO A 77 4.39 -11.66 -5.77
C PRO A 77 5.48 -11.66 -6.85
N PRO A 78 5.20 -12.16 -8.07
CA PRO A 78 6.11 -12.01 -9.20
C PRO A 78 6.26 -10.51 -9.45
N GLU A 79 7.40 -9.96 -9.06
CA GLU A 79 7.67 -8.52 -9.02
C GLU A 79 6.70 -7.75 -8.10
N VAL A 80 6.71 -8.04 -6.80
CA VAL A 80 6.41 -6.95 -5.84
C VAL A 80 7.46 -5.88 -6.11
N PRO A 81 7.08 -4.65 -6.41
CA PRO A 81 8.05 -3.59 -6.41
C PRO A 81 8.51 -3.44 -4.96
N THR A 82 9.69 -3.98 -4.65
CA THR A 82 10.59 -3.45 -3.61
C THR A 82 11.00 -2.05 -4.07
N ILE A 83 10.04 -1.14 -4.20
CA ILE A 83 10.13 0.02 -5.10
C ILE A 83 11.08 1.09 -4.59
N LEU A 84 11.56 0.98 -3.35
CA LEU A 84 12.52 1.93 -2.82
C LEU A 84 13.98 1.43 -2.81
N ASP A 85 14.26 0.13 -3.01
CA ASP A 85 15.63 -0.37 -2.76
C ASP A 85 16.46 -0.71 -4.02
N THR A 86 15.91 -0.58 -5.24
CA THR A 86 16.72 -0.73 -6.47
C THR A 86 16.62 0.48 -7.42
N PRO A 87 17.75 0.91 -8.03
CA PRO A 87 17.75 1.93 -9.09
C PRO A 87 16.80 1.59 -10.25
N THR A 88 16.61 0.29 -10.53
CA THR A 88 15.71 -0.22 -11.56
C THR A 88 14.24 0.04 -11.23
N GLY A 89 13.82 -0.16 -9.97
CA GLY A 89 12.44 0.12 -9.54
C GLY A 89 12.06 1.59 -9.71
N ARG A 90 13.01 2.51 -9.44
CA ARG A 90 12.81 3.96 -9.65
C ARG A 90 12.65 4.34 -11.11
N ALA A 91 13.42 3.73 -12.01
CA ALA A 91 13.34 3.99 -13.45
C ALA A 91 12.01 3.54 -14.07
N VAL A 92 11.52 2.36 -13.67
CA VAL A 92 10.22 1.83 -14.13
C VAL A 92 9.09 2.76 -13.67
N MET A 93 9.12 3.28 -12.45
CA MET A 93 8.07 4.19 -11.98
C MET A 93 8.04 5.54 -12.68
N ILE A 94 9.19 6.06 -13.10
CA ILE A 94 9.29 7.29 -13.90
C ILE A 94 8.69 7.03 -15.29
N GLU A 95 9.09 5.94 -15.95
CA GLU A 95 8.58 5.55 -17.26
C GLU A 95 7.05 5.34 -17.23
N TRP A 96 6.52 4.74 -16.17
CA TRP A 96 5.09 4.48 -16.03
C TRP A 96 4.28 5.76 -15.73
N ARG A 97 4.82 6.70 -14.94
CA ARG A 97 4.22 8.04 -14.78
C ARG A 97 4.16 8.78 -16.10
N GLU A 98 5.25 8.75 -16.87
CA GLU A 98 5.32 9.40 -18.18
C GLU A 98 4.32 8.80 -19.18
N LYS A 99 4.18 7.47 -19.21
CA LYS A 99 3.19 6.77 -20.05
C LYS A 99 1.75 7.12 -19.66
N ARG A 100 1.46 7.23 -18.37
CA ARG A 100 0.14 7.62 -17.87
C ARG A 100 -0.20 9.06 -18.25
N ASP A 101 0.71 9.99 -17.99
CA ASP A 101 0.50 11.41 -18.31
C ASP A 101 0.41 11.61 -19.85
N ALA A 102 1.10 10.79 -20.64
CA ALA A 102 0.98 10.79 -22.10
C ALA A 102 -0.37 10.25 -22.59
N LYS A 103 -0.93 9.26 -21.90
CA LYS A 103 -2.28 8.73 -22.19
C LYS A 103 -3.34 9.79 -21.89
N GLU A 104 -3.25 10.43 -20.73
CA GLU A 104 -4.16 11.50 -20.32
C GLU A 104 -4.10 12.71 -21.28
N ARG A 105 -2.91 13.10 -21.75
CA ARG A 105 -2.76 14.17 -22.76
C ARG A 105 -3.40 13.84 -24.12
N ARG A 106 -3.38 12.56 -24.52
CA ARG A 106 -4.00 12.09 -25.77
C ARG A 106 -5.52 12.08 -25.69
N GLU A 107 -6.07 11.73 -24.52
CA GLU A 107 -7.52 11.73 -24.27
C GLU A 107 -8.10 13.16 -24.17
N VAL A 108 -7.30 14.15 -23.79
CA VAL A 108 -7.70 15.58 -23.71
C VAL A 108 -7.58 16.31 -25.05
N SER A 109 -6.80 15.78 -26.00
CA SER A 109 -6.57 16.37 -27.33
C SER A 109 -7.38 15.70 -28.46
N ALA A 110 -8.25 14.75 -28.12
CA ALA A 110 -9.18 14.06 -29.02
C ALA A 110 -10.61 14.54 -28.76
#